data_AF-A0A1N6LGQ2-F1
#
_entry.id   AF-A0A1N6LGQ2-F1
#
_cell.length_a   1.000
_cell.length_b   1.000
_cell.length_c   1.000
_cell.angle_alpha   90.00
_cell.angle_beta   90.00
_cell.angle_gamma   90.00
#
_symmetry.space_group_name_H-M   'P 1'
#
loop_
_entity.id
_entity.type
_entity.pdbx_description
1 polymer ?
#
loop_
_entity_poly.entity_id
_entity_poly.type
_entity_poly.pdbx_seq_one_letter_code
_entity_poly.pdbx_strand_id
1 'polypeptide(L)'
;MSDPEERIFEAVDRLVRAHLDGQTERTDATDLHARIREELAPAARPAAATIRTGRAAWISFEHWPRVLSWSMGAALIAIVVGAFFGGRSLSPTTANAATLLRTARGIHAHGLDRCYRVHYAPDPRYWDGKKMLEGPSESVLWTRGDRFWANCTIGTIHLAIGREADRSLWVSPSRMHGIRFADRESQLPHDVAVLCEINSMTVPSLMDEVLADFHLRAEGPTSNAGTTPNLVWARLKPGRSHSLISAALLEIDAQSGVLLRLILWTVREGRPNGTVTYTLIQSAKQDDEQYRLASHLDPGAKVEIHRLAKTEASTQ
;
A
#
# COMPACT_ATOMS: atom_id res chain seq x y z
N MET A 1 -39.48 2.59 9.92
CA MET A 1 -38.49 1.83 10.71
C MET A 1 -37.34 1.57 9.75
N SER A 2 -36.26 2.32 9.88
CA SER A 2 -35.18 2.42 8.86
C SER A 2 -34.55 1.09 8.53
N ASP A 3 -34.14 0.90 7.28
CA ASP A 3 -33.55 -0.34 6.80
C ASP A 3 -32.21 -0.63 7.52
N PRO A 4 -31.84 -1.88 7.83
CA PRO A 4 -30.47 -2.20 8.27
C PRO A 4 -29.38 -1.74 7.28
N GLU A 5 -29.61 -1.79 5.96
CA GLU A 5 -28.65 -1.31 4.95
C GLU A 5 -28.52 0.23 4.95
N GLU A 6 -29.65 0.93 5.06
CA GLU A 6 -29.72 2.40 5.18
C GLU A 6 -28.89 2.91 6.37
N ARG A 7 -28.91 2.19 7.50
CA ARG A 7 -28.10 2.50 8.69
C ARG A 7 -26.61 2.24 8.50
N ILE A 8 -26.22 1.26 7.68
CA ILE A 8 -24.81 1.02 7.32
C ILE A 8 -24.33 2.14 6.39
N PHE A 9 -25.14 2.55 5.42
CA PHE A 9 -24.85 3.70 4.55
C PHE A 9 -24.66 5.00 5.36
N GLU A 10 -25.59 5.33 6.26
CA GLU A 10 -25.46 6.48 7.18
C GLU A 10 -24.19 6.43 8.05
N ALA A 11 -23.72 5.23 8.43
CA ALA A 11 -22.50 5.07 9.21
C ALA A 11 -21.24 5.31 8.37
N VAL A 12 -21.21 4.85 7.11
CA VAL A 12 -20.09 5.03 6.18
C VAL A 12 -19.99 6.47 5.69
N ASP A 13 -21.09 7.11 5.28
CA ASP A 13 -21.11 8.51 4.85
C ASP A 13 -20.68 9.46 5.99
N ARG A 14 -21.21 9.24 7.20
CA ARG A 14 -20.83 9.98 8.41
C ARG A 14 -19.37 9.78 8.80
N LEU A 15 -18.81 8.58 8.59
CA LEU A 15 -17.39 8.30 8.79
C LEU A 15 -16.52 9.05 7.78
N VAL A 16 -16.85 8.97 6.49
CA VAL A 16 -16.09 9.65 5.42
C VAL A 16 -16.08 11.15 5.66
N ARG A 17 -17.24 11.74 5.98
CA ARG A 17 -17.37 13.15 6.35
C ARG A 17 -16.51 13.50 7.56
N ALA A 18 -16.70 12.82 8.69
CA ALA A 18 -15.92 13.07 9.91
C ALA A 18 -14.40 12.87 9.75
N HIS A 19 -13.96 11.98 8.85
CA HIS A 19 -12.54 11.85 8.52
C HIS A 19 -12.02 13.06 7.72
N LEU A 20 -12.77 13.53 6.71
CA LEU A 20 -12.39 14.68 5.89
C LEU A 20 -12.44 16.00 6.68
N ASP A 21 -13.45 16.19 7.52
CA ASP A 21 -13.57 17.34 8.43
C ASP A 21 -12.37 17.37 9.39
N GLY A 22 -12.05 16.22 10.02
CA GLY A 22 -10.93 16.07 10.93
C GLY A 22 -9.54 16.17 10.28
N GLN A 23 -9.42 16.06 8.95
CA GLN A 23 -8.19 16.37 8.20
C GLN A 23 -8.10 17.88 7.88
N THR A 24 -9.23 18.53 7.67
CA THR A 24 -9.31 19.98 7.39
C THR A 24 -8.82 20.78 8.61
N GLU A 25 -9.27 20.43 9.83
CA GLU A 25 -8.79 21.06 11.07
C GLU A 25 -7.29 20.88 11.36
N ARG A 26 -6.62 19.94 10.68
CA ARG A 26 -5.20 19.58 10.89
C ARG A 26 -4.25 20.23 9.89
N THR A 27 -4.77 20.91 8.87
CA THR A 27 -3.96 21.44 7.76
C THR A 27 -3.60 22.93 7.97
N ASP A 28 -3.26 23.31 9.20
CA ASP A 28 -2.54 24.56 9.47
C ASP A 28 -1.04 24.33 9.22
N ALA A 29 -0.57 24.79 8.06
CA ALA A 29 0.79 24.56 7.58
C ALA A 29 1.80 25.63 8.05
N THR A 30 1.41 26.57 8.92
CA THR A 30 2.21 27.76 9.25
C THR A 30 3.62 27.41 9.76
N ASP A 31 3.73 26.43 10.65
CA ASP A 31 4.99 25.95 11.24
C ASP A 31 5.90 25.23 10.21
N LEU A 32 5.30 24.63 9.17
CA LEU A 32 6.02 23.90 8.13
C LEU A 32 6.69 24.85 7.13
N HIS A 33 6.00 25.95 6.77
CA HIS A 33 6.51 26.96 5.85
C HIS A 33 7.74 27.70 6.39
N ALA A 34 7.90 27.80 7.71
CA ALA A 34 9.09 28.36 8.33
C ALA A 34 10.35 27.50 8.05
N ARG A 35 10.26 26.18 8.25
CA ARG A 35 11.41 25.26 8.10
C ARG A 35 11.83 25.04 6.65
N ILE A 36 10.89 25.01 5.71
CA ILE A 36 11.19 24.82 4.27
C ILE A 36 12.11 25.93 3.73
N ARG A 37 12.02 27.15 4.29
CA ARG A 37 12.89 28.28 3.91
C ARG A 37 14.34 28.09 4.34
N GLU A 38 14.60 27.24 5.34
CA GLU A 38 15.92 27.07 5.96
C GLU A 38 16.75 25.94 5.31
N GLU A 39 16.11 24.89 4.78
CA GLU A 39 16.82 23.79 4.07
C GLU A 39 17.26 24.14 2.62
N LEU A 40 16.89 25.31 2.07
CA LEU A 40 17.07 25.65 0.65
C LEU A 40 18.47 26.16 0.23
N ALA A 41 19.51 26.00 1.07
CA ALA A 41 20.90 26.33 0.75
C ALA A 41 21.61 25.17 0.01
N PRO A 42 22.12 25.34 -1.23
CA PRO A 42 22.50 24.21 -2.09
C PRO A 42 23.96 23.74 -1.98
N ALA A 43 24.16 22.43 -2.11
CA ALA A 43 25.45 21.78 -2.37
C ALA A 43 25.32 20.68 -3.45
N ALA A 44 26.41 20.32 -4.13
CA ALA A 44 26.37 19.75 -5.48
C ALA A 44 26.44 18.21 -5.62
N ARG A 45 25.96 17.69 -6.77
CA ARG A 45 26.13 16.31 -7.28
C ARG A 45 27.46 16.17 -8.06
N PRO A 46 27.95 14.94 -8.36
CA PRO A 46 27.65 14.36 -9.70
C PRO A 46 27.56 12.80 -9.83
N ALA A 47 26.80 12.35 -10.84
CA ALA A 47 26.97 11.22 -11.80
C ALA A 47 27.56 9.82 -11.43
N ALA A 48 27.52 8.80 -12.33
CA ALA A 48 26.38 8.08 -12.97
C ALA A 48 26.86 6.96 -13.96
N ALA A 49 26.18 5.80 -14.00
CA ALA A 49 26.26 4.73 -15.03
C ALA A 49 25.00 3.80 -14.96
N THR A 50 24.45 3.06 -15.94
CA THR A 50 24.79 2.50 -17.29
C THR A 50 25.66 1.22 -17.31
N ILE A 51 25.33 0.11 -18.02
CA ILE A 51 24.05 -0.43 -18.56
C ILE A 51 23.79 -1.84 -17.91
N ARG A 52 23.40 -3.01 -18.46
CA ARG A 52 22.88 -3.58 -19.75
C ARG A 52 21.90 -4.75 -19.42
N THR A 53 21.18 -5.31 -20.40
CA THR A 53 20.12 -6.35 -20.25
C THR A 53 20.50 -7.77 -20.72
N GLY A 54 19.76 -8.78 -20.24
CA GLY A 54 19.72 -10.17 -20.72
C GLY A 54 18.27 -10.70 -20.82
N ARG A 55 18.02 -11.78 -21.57
CA ARG A 55 16.66 -12.28 -21.90
C ARG A 55 16.15 -13.38 -20.95
N ALA A 56 14.83 -13.46 -20.82
CA ALA A 56 14.11 -14.44 -20.01
C ALA A 56 13.69 -15.69 -20.82
N ALA A 57 13.30 -16.75 -20.10
CA ALA A 57 12.47 -17.85 -20.58
C ALA A 57 11.34 -18.07 -19.55
N TRP A 58 10.11 -18.24 -20.01
CA TRP A 58 8.93 -18.45 -19.17
C TRP A 58 8.37 -19.84 -19.43
N ILE A 59 8.00 -20.57 -18.37
CA ILE A 59 7.31 -21.86 -18.46
C ILE A 59 5.92 -21.66 -17.87
N SER A 60 4.90 -21.73 -18.72
CA SER A 60 3.51 -21.70 -18.28
C SER A 60 3.16 -23.00 -17.55
N PHE A 61 2.55 -22.88 -16.36
CA PHE A 61 1.73 -23.94 -15.78
C PHE A 61 0.33 -23.39 -15.54
N GLU A 62 -0.65 -24.18 -15.95
CA GLU A 62 -2.03 -23.76 -16.15
C GLU A 62 -2.94 -24.82 -15.50
N HIS A 63 -4.03 -24.39 -14.86
CA HIS A 63 -5.05 -25.21 -14.19
C HIS A 63 -4.63 -25.96 -12.90
N TRP A 64 -5.02 -25.44 -11.72
CA TRP A 64 -5.67 -26.19 -10.63
C TRP A 64 -6.49 -25.16 -9.78
N PRO A 65 -7.46 -25.54 -8.91
CA PRO A 65 -8.68 -24.77 -8.72
C PRO A 65 -8.94 -24.24 -7.29
N ARG A 66 -10.17 -23.75 -7.06
CA ARG A 66 -10.66 -23.21 -5.78
C ARG A 66 -10.92 -24.29 -4.70
N VAL A 67 -9.91 -24.79 -4.00
CA VAL A 67 -10.07 -25.22 -2.59
C VAL A 67 -8.75 -25.12 -1.80
N LEU A 68 -8.70 -24.26 -0.77
CA LEU A 68 -8.52 -24.70 0.63
C LEU A 68 -8.76 -23.54 1.60
N SER A 69 -9.56 -23.78 2.63
CA SER A 69 -9.83 -22.85 3.73
C SER A 69 -8.81 -22.99 4.86
N TRP A 70 -8.54 -21.87 5.54
CA TRP A 70 -8.06 -21.71 6.93
C TRP A 70 -7.26 -22.83 7.62
N SER A 71 -6.08 -22.48 8.17
CA SER A 71 -5.70 -22.69 9.60
C SER A 71 -4.17 -22.71 9.86
N MET A 72 -3.40 -21.72 9.37
CA MET A 72 -2.02 -21.48 9.84
C MET A 72 -1.56 -20.07 9.48
N GLY A 73 -1.54 -19.15 10.45
CA GLY A 73 -1.19 -17.73 10.21
C GLY A 73 -0.49 -16.96 11.34
N ALA A 74 -0.44 -17.51 12.57
CA ALA A 74 0.04 -16.78 13.75
C ALA A 74 1.56 -16.88 14.02
N ALA A 75 2.25 -17.90 13.49
CA ALA A 75 3.60 -18.27 13.95
C ALA A 75 4.75 -17.46 13.32
N LEU A 76 4.56 -16.85 12.14
CA LEU A 76 5.66 -16.22 11.37
C LEU A 76 5.91 -14.74 11.67
N ILE A 77 5.08 -14.09 12.49
CA ILE A 77 5.22 -12.66 12.80
C ILE A 77 6.32 -12.42 13.86
N ALA A 78 6.46 -13.32 14.84
CA ALA A 78 7.34 -13.11 15.99
C ALA A 78 8.84 -13.12 15.67
N ILE A 79 9.29 -13.99 14.76
CA ILE A 79 10.73 -14.25 14.52
C ILE A 79 11.42 -13.07 13.83
N VAL A 80 10.72 -12.34 12.94
CA VAL A 80 11.29 -11.22 12.18
C VAL A 80 11.44 -9.94 13.04
N VAL A 81 10.58 -9.76 14.05
CA VAL A 81 10.59 -8.56 14.91
C VAL A 81 11.74 -8.56 15.92
N GLY A 82 12.09 -9.73 16.48
CA GLY A 82 13.08 -9.83 17.55
C GLY A 82 14.53 -9.49 17.13
N ALA A 83 14.88 -9.73 15.86
CA ALA A 83 16.26 -9.67 15.39
C ALA A 83 16.83 -8.24 15.26
N PHE A 84 16.00 -7.20 15.13
CA PHE A 84 16.53 -5.85 14.85
C PHE A 84 16.83 -5.02 16.10
N PHE A 85 16.00 -5.09 17.15
CA PHE A 85 16.21 -4.26 18.35
C PHE A 85 17.49 -4.62 19.12
N GLY A 86 17.98 -5.86 18.99
CA GLY A 86 19.31 -6.28 19.45
C GLY A 86 20.37 -6.04 18.38
N GLY A 87 20.91 -4.82 18.29
CA GLY A 87 21.81 -4.42 17.22
C GLY A 87 23.07 -5.28 17.06
N ARG A 88 23.11 -6.11 16.00
CA ARG A 88 24.33 -6.78 15.52
C ARG A 88 24.47 -6.65 14.01
N SER A 89 25.48 -5.89 13.59
CA SER A 89 25.90 -5.77 12.19
C SER A 89 26.68 -7.03 11.75
N LEU A 90 25.96 -8.08 11.41
CA LEU A 90 26.50 -9.12 10.53
C LEU A 90 26.43 -8.62 9.09
N SER A 91 27.49 -8.89 8.32
CA SER A 91 27.68 -8.40 6.95
C SER A 91 27.64 -9.55 5.94
N PRO A 92 26.45 -10.04 5.55
CA PRO A 92 26.32 -10.84 4.34
C PRO A 92 26.67 -9.97 3.11
N THR A 93 27.11 -10.61 2.04
CA THR A 93 27.50 -9.94 0.79
C THR A 93 26.36 -9.03 0.28
N THR A 94 26.59 -7.72 0.28
CA THR A 94 25.56 -6.72 0.03
C THR A 94 25.21 -6.64 -1.46
N ALA A 95 24.26 -7.48 -1.89
CA ALA A 95 23.46 -7.17 -3.06
C ALA A 95 22.90 -5.74 -2.89
N ASN A 96 23.24 -4.81 -3.79
CA ASN A 96 22.81 -3.43 -3.63
C ASN A 96 21.27 -3.36 -3.70
N ALA A 97 20.63 -2.79 -2.68
CA ALA A 97 19.18 -2.62 -2.62
C ALA A 97 18.64 -1.95 -3.90
N ALA A 98 19.31 -0.90 -4.38
CA ALA A 98 18.94 -0.21 -5.62
C ALA A 98 19.07 -1.10 -6.87
N THR A 99 19.87 -2.18 -6.86
CA THR A 99 19.90 -3.17 -7.94
C THR A 99 18.72 -4.12 -7.85
N LEU A 100 18.44 -4.69 -6.68
CA LEU A 100 17.29 -5.57 -6.45
C LEU A 100 15.97 -4.86 -6.82
N LEU A 101 15.81 -3.61 -6.38
CA LEU A 101 14.63 -2.80 -6.61
C LEU A 101 14.50 -2.33 -8.07
N ARG A 102 15.61 -2.06 -8.78
CA ARG A 102 15.58 -1.82 -10.24
C ARG A 102 15.16 -3.06 -11.02
N THR A 103 15.62 -4.25 -10.63
CA THR A 103 15.19 -5.52 -11.23
C THR A 103 13.69 -5.72 -10.99
N ALA A 104 13.23 -5.60 -9.74
CA ALA A 104 11.83 -5.75 -9.39
C ALA A 104 10.93 -4.71 -10.09
N ARG A 105 11.36 -3.44 -10.21
CA ARG A 105 10.69 -2.40 -11.02
C ARG A 105 10.53 -2.83 -12.48
N GLY A 106 11.56 -3.44 -13.07
CA GLY A 106 11.50 -3.98 -14.44
C GLY A 106 10.44 -5.09 -14.59
N ILE A 107 10.42 -6.07 -13.69
CA ILE A 107 9.40 -7.14 -13.70
C ILE A 107 7.99 -6.60 -13.39
N HIS A 108 7.84 -5.65 -12.48
CA HIS A 108 6.54 -5.05 -12.15
C HIS A 108 5.94 -4.23 -13.30
N ALA A 109 6.77 -3.63 -14.16
CA ALA A 109 6.32 -2.96 -15.39
C ALA A 109 5.77 -3.92 -16.47
N HIS A 110 5.94 -5.23 -16.34
CA HIS A 110 5.24 -6.19 -17.18
C HIS A 110 3.80 -6.33 -16.67
N GLY A 111 2.82 -6.08 -17.56
CA GLY A 111 1.39 -6.03 -17.27
C GLY A 111 0.71 -7.37 -16.97
N LEU A 112 1.33 -8.18 -16.12
CA LEU A 112 0.72 -9.29 -15.40
C LEU A 112 0.10 -8.77 -14.11
N ASP A 113 -1.05 -9.34 -13.75
CA ASP A 113 -1.78 -8.97 -12.55
C ASP A 113 -1.23 -9.71 -11.34
N ARG A 114 -1.16 -9.02 -10.20
CA ARG A 114 -0.67 -9.59 -8.94
C ARG A 114 -1.77 -9.50 -7.90
N CYS A 115 -2.11 -10.66 -7.33
CA CYS A 115 -3.12 -10.80 -6.30
C CYS A 115 -2.42 -10.96 -4.95
N TYR A 116 -2.63 -10.00 -4.04
CA TYR A 116 -2.09 -9.97 -2.69
C TYR A 116 -3.20 -10.20 -1.66
N ARG A 117 -2.92 -11.03 -0.65
CA ARG A 117 -3.64 -10.98 0.62
C ARG A 117 -3.08 -9.81 1.41
N VAL A 118 -3.93 -8.86 1.79
CA VAL A 118 -3.55 -7.76 2.69
C VAL A 118 -4.12 -8.05 4.06
N HIS A 119 -3.30 -7.97 5.09
CA HIS A 119 -3.72 -8.11 6.48
C HIS A 119 -3.18 -6.94 7.30
N TYR A 120 -4.07 -6.20 7.95
CA TYR A 120 -3.72 -5.15 8.89
C TYR A 120 -3.95 -5.64 10.33
N ALA A 121 -2.90 -5.52 11.14
CA ALA A 121 -2.96 -5.70 12.58
C ALA A 121 -2.69 -4.35 13.25
N PRO A 122 -3.65 -3.76 14.01
CA PRO A 122 -3.39 -2.57 14.82
C PRO A 122 -2.37 -2.88 15.93
N ASP A 123 -1.68 -1.85 16.41
CA ASP A 123 -0.77 -1.99 17.55
C ASP A 123 -1.59 -2.18 18.85
N PRO A 124 -1.41 -3.31 19.57
CA PRO A 124 -2.23 -3.64 20.74
C PRO A 124 -1.98 -2.72 21.95
N ARG A 125 -1.04 -1.78 21.86
CA ARG A 125 -0.80 -0.74 22.87
C ARG A 125 -1.64 0.52 22.64
N TYR A 126 -2.22 0.69 21.46
CA TYR A 126 -2.90 1.92 21.04
C TYR A 126 -4.34 1.70 20.55
N TRP A 127 -4.69 0.50 20.08
CA TRP A 127 -6.08 0.15 19.73
C TRP A 127 -6.82 -0.49 20.92
N ASP A 128 -7.96 0.09 21.28
CA ASP A 128 -8.73 -0.28 22.49
C ASP A 128 -9.94 -1.19 22.21
N GLY A 129 -10.06 -1.69 20.97
CA GLY A 129 -11.18 -2.52 20.52
C GLY A 129 -12.47 -1.76 20.18
N LYS A 130 -12.66 -0.51 20.64
CA LYS A 130 -13.95 0.20 20.52
C LYS A 130 -14.18 0.77 19.12
N LYS A 131 -13.12 1.25 18.47
CA LYS A 131 -13.18 1.73 17.09
C LYS A 131 -12.98 0.57 16.12
N MET A 132 -14.09 0.00 15.65
CA MET A 132 -14.07 -1.15 14.71
C MET A 132 -13.27 -0.87 13.42
N LEU A 133 -13.35 0.36 12.92
CA LEU A 133 -12.69 0.80 11.68
C LEU A 133 -11.19 1.06 11.81
N GLU A 134 -10.67 1.16 13.03
CA GLU A 134 -9.22 1.21 13.32
C GLU A 134 -8.69 -0.19 13.73
N GLY A 135 -9.56 -1.21 13.73
CA GLY A 135 -9.27 -2.59 14.11
C GLY A 135 -8.70 -3.45 12.98
N PRO A 136 -8.47 -4.76 13.26
CA PRO A 136 -7.92 -5.69 12.28
C PRO A 136 -8.78 -5.78 11.02
N SER A 137 -8.11 -5.91 9.87
CA SER A 137 -8.78 -6.11 8.58
C SER A 137 -8.02 -7.06 7.67
N GLU A 138 -8.78 -7.75 6.81
CA GLU A 138 -8.25 -8.59 5.73
C GLU A 138 -8.86 -8.14 4.40
N SER A 139 -8.03 -8.10 3.35
CA SER A 139 -8.50 -7.86 1.99
C SER A 139 -7.77 -8.73 0.96
N VAL A 140 -8.40 -8.88 -0.21
CA VAL A 140 -7.77 -9.45 -1.40
C VAL A 140 -7.64 -8.32 -2.42
N LEU A 141 -6.40 -7.94 -2.70
CA LEU A 141 -6.00 -6.82 -3.56
C LEU A 141 -5.44 -7.34 -4.89
N TRP A 142 -6.00 -6.91 -6.00
CA TRP A 142 -5.45 -7.08 -7.34
C TRP A 142 -4.86 -5.78 -7.87
N THR A 143 -3.65 -5.82 -8.42
CA THR A 143 -2.99 -4.68 -9.09
C THR A 143 -2.58 -5.02 -10.53
N ARG A 144 -2.64 -4.01 -11.40
CA ARG A 144 -1.96 -3.95 -12.71
C ARG A 144 -1.28 -2.60 -12.92
N GLY A 145 -0.31 -2.26 -12.07
CA GLY A 145 0.47 -1.04 -12.29
C GLY A 145 -0.30 0.22 -11.91
N ASP A 146 -0.90 0.89 -12.90
CA ASP A 146 -1.67 2.13 -12.67
C ASP A 146 -2.99 1.89 -11.91
N ARG A 147 -3.60 0.72 -12.09
CA ARG A 147 -4.91 0.34 -11.57
C ARG A 147 -4.84 -0.74 -10.50
N PHE A 148 -5.81 -0.71 -9.59
CA PHE A 148 -6.01 -1.77 -8.59
C PHE A 148 -7.48 -1.91 -8.20
N TRP A 149 -7.85 -3.03 -7.59
CA TRP A 149 -9.08 -3.17 -6.81
C TRP A 149 -8.87 -4.10 -5.62
N ALA A 150 -9.57 -3.88 -4.52
CA ALA A 150 -9.52 -4.75 -3.34
C ALA A 150 -10.90 -4.97 -2.72
N ASN A 151 -11.21 -6.23 -2.41
CA ASN A 151 -12.34 -6.60 -1.56
C ASN A 151 -11.89 -6.64 -0.10
N CYS A 152 -12.37 -5.71 0.70
CA CYS A 152 -11.94 -5.45 2.09
C CYS A 152 -12.99 -5.90 3.10
N THR A 153 -12.53 -6.47 4.21
CA THR A 153 -13.34 -6.79 5.40
C THR A 153 -12.74 -6.11 6.63
N ILE A 154 -13.48 -5.20 7.25
CA ILE A 154 -13.06 -4.38 8.40
C ILE A 154 -14.08 -4.58 9.52
N GLY A 155 -13.76 -5.44 10.49
CA GLY A 155 -14.75 -5.94 11.45
C GLY A 155 -15.91 -6.65 10.74
N THR A 156 -17.12 -6.10 10.84
CA THR A 156 -18.32 -6.59 10.14
C THR A 156 -18.63 -5.86 8.82
N ILE A 157 -17.85 -4.83 8.45
CA ILE A 157 -18.06 -4.09 7.21
C ILE A 157 -17.30 -4.78 6.07
N HIS A 158 -18.03 -5.12 5.01
CA HIS A 158 -17.46 -5.52 3.72
C HIS A 158 -17.61 -4.36 2.73
N LEU A 159 -16.56 -4.07 1.95
CA LEU A 159 -16.59 -3.08 0.88
C LEU A 159 -15.56 -3.42 -0.19
N ALA A 160 -15.77 -2.95 -1.41
CA ALA A 160 -14.74 -2.96 -2.46
C ALA A 160 -14.19 -1.54 -2.67
N ILE A 161 -12.90 -1.42 -2.97
CA ILE A 161 -12.25 -0.17 -3.39
C ILE A 161 -11.46 -0.39 -4.68
N GLY A 162 -11.21 0.66 -5.46
CA GLY A 162 -10.29 0.55 -6.58
C GLY A 162 -9.95 1.86 -7.27
N ARG A 163 -9.09 1.74 -8.28
CA ARG A 163 -8.63 2.80 -9.18
C ARG A 163 -8.73 2.29 -10.61
N GLU A 164 -9.50 2.97 -11.45
CA GLU A 164 -9.66 2.62 -12.86
C GLU A 164 -8.45 3.08 -13.71
N ALA A 165 -8.40 2.71 -14.99
CA ALA A 165 -7.26 2.99 -15.88
C ALA A 165 -7.05 4.49 -16.21
N ASP A 166 -8.05 5.34 -15.96
CA ASP A 166 -7.97 6.80 -16.05
C ASP A 166 -7.50 7.47 -14.72
N ARG A 167 -7.18 6.64 -13.72
CA ARG A 167 -6.91 6.97 -12.31
C ARG A 167 -8.11 7.49 -11.50
N SER A 168 -9.35 7.37 -12.00
CA SER A 168 -10.54 7.62 -11.20
C SER A 168 -10.64 6.62 -10.04
N LEU A 169 -10.76 7.12 -8.80
CA LEU A 169 -10.99 6.28 -7.62
C LEU A 169 -12.48 5.93 -7.47
N TRP A 170 -12.73 4.75 -6.89
CA TRP A 170 -14.07 4.32 -6.53
C TRP A 170 -14.10 3.48 -5.25
N VAL A 171 -15.26 3.48 -4.59
CA VAL A 171 -15.59 2.68 -3.40
C VAL A 171 -16.99 2.12 -3.58
N SER A 172 -17.21 0.86 -3.23
CA SER A 172 -18.52 0.19 -3.23
C SER A 172 -18.78 -0.38 -1.83
N PRO A 173 -19.59 0.29 -0.99
CA PRO A 173 -19.97 -0.22 0.33
C PRO A 173 -20.98 -1.37 0.28
N SER A 174 -21.67 -1.59 -0.85
CA SER A 174 -22.48 -2.78 -1.12
C SER A 174 -22.62 -2.99 -2.63
N ARG A 175 -22.98 -4.20 -3.08
CA ARG A 175 -23.15 -4.47 -4.52
C ARG A 175 -24.31 -3.68 -5.16
N MET A 176 -25.18 -3.05 -4.35
CA MET A 176 -26.23 -2.14 -4.82
C MET A 176 -25.82 -0.66 -4.80
N HIS A 177 -24.62 -0.31 -4.32
CA HIS A 177 -24.17 1.07 -4.18
C HIS A 177 -22.68 1.26 -4.54
N GLY A 178 -22.41 2.24 -5.40
CA GLY A 178 -21.06 2.65 -5.77
C GLY A 178 -20.87 4.16 -5.66
N ILE A 179 -19.68 4.58 -5.22
CA ILE A 179 -19.24 5.97 -5.15
C ILE A 179 -18.01 6.09 -6.06
N ARG A 180 -18.06 6.97 -7.06
CA ARG A 180 -16.89 7.35 -7.87
C ARG A 180 -16.45 8.76 -7.50
N PHE A 181 -15.16 8.96 -7.27
CA PHE A 181 -14.59 10.28 -7.05
C PHE A 181 -14.32 10.94 -8.41
N ALA A 182 -14.87 12.13 -8.63
CA ALA A 182 -14.77 12.84 -9.91
C ALA A 182 -13.43 13.56 -10.09
N ASP A 183 -12.72 13.81 -9.00
CA ASP A 183 -11.50 14.59 -8.98
C ASP A 183 -10.30 13.72 -9.32
N ARG A 184 -9.41 14.25 -10.16
CA ARG A 184 -8.13 13.59 -10.49
C ARG A 184 -7.27 13.45 -9.24
N GLU A 185 -6.47 12.40 -9.23
CA GLU A 185 -5.49 12.02 -8.21
C GLU A 185 -4.70 13.18 -7.58
N SER A 186 -4.33 14.19 -8.38
CA SER A 186 -3.64 15.41 -7.94
C SER A 186 -4.48 16.38 -7.08
N GLN A 187 -5.72 16.03 -6.73
CA GLN A 187 -6.63 16.77 -5.87
C GLN A 187 -7.08 15.95 -4.64
N LEU A 188 -6.57 14.73 -4.48
CA LEU A 188 -6.79 13.93 -3.28
C LEU A 188 -5.96 14.51 -2.10
N PRO A 189 -6.43 14.38 -0.84
CA PRO A 189 -5.58 14.56 0.33
C PRO A 189 -4.33 13.67 0.23
N HIS A 190 -3.17 14.19 0.65
CA HIS A 190 -1.87 13.53 0.45
C HIS A 190 -1.85 12.08 0.97
N ASP A 191 -2.38 11.84 2.18
CA ASP A 191 -2.47 10.49 2.74
C ASP A 191 -3.33 9.54 1.90
N VAL A 192 -4.39 10.04 1.25
CA VAL A 192 -5.24 9.23 0.35
C VAL A 192 -4.48 8.88 -0.93
N ALA A 193 -3.74 9.84 -1.51
CA ALA A 193 -2.89 9.57 -2.66
C ALA A 193 -1.80 8.53 -2.34
N VAL A 194 -1.11 8.67 -1.21
CA VAL A 194 -0.08 7.71 -0.78
C VAL A 194 -0.68 6.33 -0.48
N LEU A 195 -1.87 6.24 0.12
CA LEU A 195 -2.58 4.96 0.28
C LEU A 195 -2.94 4.32 -1.08
N CYS A 196 -3.26 5.11 -2.10
CA CYS A 196 -3.50 4.60 -3.45
C CYS A 196 -2.20 4.12 -4.12
N GLU A 197 -1.07 4.79 -3.92
CA GLU A 197 0.24 4.30 -4.40
C GLU A 197 0.80 3.12 -3.61
N ILE A 198 0.43 2.96 -2.35
CA ILE A 198 0.70 1.71 -1.61
C ILE A 198 -0.16 0.58 -2.17
N ASN A 199 -1.46 0.80 -2.39
CA ASN A 199 -2.37 -0.22 -2.93
C ASN A 199 -2.16 -0.50 -4.43
N SER A 200 -1.53 0.40 -5.18
CA SER A 200 -1.00 0.10 -6.52
C SER A 200 0.05 -1.01 -6.46
N MET A 201 0.72 -1.19 -5.30
CA MET A 201 1.73 -2.22 -5.02
C MET A 201 2.88 -2.27 -6.05
N THR A 202 3.05 -1.20 -6.85
CA THR A 202 4.13 -1.16 -7.83
C THR A 202 5.43 -0.80 -7.14
N VAL A 203 6.48 -1.57 -7.42
CA VAL A 203 7.84 -1.21 -7.00
C VAL A 203 8.26 0.21 -7.42
N PRO A 204 7.96 0.74 -8.63
CA PRO A 204 8.24 2.14 -8.93
C PRO A 204 7.58 3.12 -7.95
N SER A 205 6.26 3.05 -7.74
CA SER A 205 5.55 3.96 -6.82
C SER A 205 6.04 3.83 -5.38
N LEU A 206 6.22 2.59 -4.91
CA LEU A 206 6.72 2.31 -3.57
C LEU A 206 8.14 2.86 -3.34
N MET A 207 8.98 2.99 -4.38
CA MET A 207 10.33 3.52 -4.27
C MET A 207 10.43 5.03 -4.51
N ASP A 208 9.79 5.52 -5.57
CA ASP A 208 9.96 6.90 -6.04
C ASP A 208 9.11 7.88 -5.22
N GLU A 209 8.00 7.42 -4.63
CA GLU A 209 7.06 8.24 -3.87
C GLU A 209 7.01 7.84 -2.39
N VAL A 210 6.72 6.57 -2.07
CA VAL A 210 6.45 6.13 -0.68
C VAL A 210 7.73 5.99 0.16
N LEU A 211 8.80 5.42 -0.39
CA LEU A 211 10.04 5.13 0.35
C LEU A 211 11.22 6.05 -0.03
N ALA A 212 10.94 7.17 -0.70
CA ALA A 212 11.94 8.17 -1.08
C ALA A 212 12.75 8.72 0.10
N ASP A 213 12.12 8.85 1.28
CA ASP A 213 12.75 9.33 2.52
C ASP A 213 13.30 8.25 3.47
N PHE A 214 13.56 7.06 2.93
CA PHE A 214 14.06 5.92 3.68
C PHE A 214 15.51 5.58 3.30
N HIS A 215 16.29 5.16 4.28
CA HIS A 215 17.52 4.40 4.04
C HIS A 215 17.15 2.95 3.74
N LEU A 216 17.60 2.47 2.58
CA LEU A 216 17.32 1.12 2.07
C LEU A 216 18.54 0.22 2.30
N ARG A 217 18.39 -0.82 3.12
CA ARG A 217 19.41 -1.86 3.35
C ARG A 217 18.89 -3.20 2.85
N ALA A 218 19.60 -3.78 1.90
CA ALA A 218 19.36 -5.15 1.48
C ALA A 218 20.13 -6.15 2.35
N GLU A 219 19.50 -7.29 2.60
CA GLU A 219 20.09 -8.48 3.18
C GLU A 219 19.88 -9.60 2.15
N GLY A 220 20.97 -9.99 1.48
CA GLY A 220 20.95 -11.05 0.47
C GLY A 220 20.69 -12.42 1.10
N PRO A 221 20.41 -13.45 0.28
CA PRO A 221 20.21 -14.82 0.76
C PRO A 221 21.39 -15.26 1.62
N THR A 222 21.11 -15.68 2.86
CA THR A 222 22.12 -16.00 3.87
C THR A 222 22.81 -17.36 3.66
N SER A 223 22.53 -18.02 2.54
CA SER A 223 23.06 -19.32 2.14
C SER A 223 23.11 -19.44 0.62
N ASN A 224 24.08 -20.20 0.10
CA ASN A 224 24.21 -20.49 -1.34
C ASN A 224 23.12 -21.47 -1.87
N ALA A 225 22.10 -21.80 -1.07
CA ALA A 225 20.92 -22.52 -1.52
C ALA A 225 19.94 -21.55 -2.22
N GLY A 226 19.89 -21.63 -3.56
CA GLY A 226 19.28 -20.63 -4.47
C GLY A 226 17.74 -20.51 -4.48
N THR A 227 17.11 -20.56 -3.30
CA THR A 227 15.64 -20.48 -3.12
C THR A 227 15.22 -19.52 -2.00
N THR A 228 16.16 -18.83 -1.34
CA THR A 228 15.83 -17.81 -0.33
C THR A 228 15.57 -16.44 -1.00
N PRO A 229 14.50 -15.71 -0.63
CA PRO A 229 14.21 -14.40 -1.19
C PRO A 229 15.26 -13.37 -0.71
N ASN A 230 15.45 -12.31 -1.50
CA ASN A 230 16.20 -11.14 -1.07
C ASN A 230 15.31 -10.29 -0.16
N LEU A 231 15.86 -9.83 0.97
CA LEU A 231 15.18 -8.93 1.89
C LEU A 231 15.67 -7.51 1.65
N VAL A 232 14.77 -6.53 1.58
CA VAL A 232 15.11 -5.10 1.55
C VAL A 232 14.36 -4.37 2.66
N TRP A 233 15.10 -3.97 3.68
CA TRP A 233 14.62 -3.13 4.77
C TRP A 233 14.65 -1.66 4.36
N ALA A 234 13.57 -0.94 4.63
CA ALA A 234 13.49 0.51 4.54
C ALA A 234 13.25 1.10 5.94
N ARG A 235 14.02 2.12 6.33
CA ARG A 235 13.83 2.87 7.58
C ARG A 235 13.92 4.36 7.31
N LEU A 236 13.06 5.19 7.92
CA LEU A 236 13.12 6.64 7.77
C LEU A 236 14.54 7.18 8.03
N LYS A 237 14.97 8.15 7.21
CA LYS A 237 16.22 8.88 7.41
C LYS A 237 16.17 9.67 8.74
N PRO A 238 17.29 9.82 9.47
CA PRO A 238 17.34 10.67 10.65
C PRO A 238 16.82 12.09 10.35
N GLY A 239 15.94 12.60 11.21
CA GLY A 239 15.33 13.93 11.05
C GLY A 239 14.15 14.01 10.07
N ARG A 240 13.89 12.96 9.26
CA ARG A 240 12.69 12.89 8.40
C ARG A 240 11.55 12.16 9.10
N SER A 241 10.32 12.49 8.71
CA SER A 241 9.07 11.87 9.15
C SER A 241 8.19 11.57 7.95
N HIS A 242 7.20 10.68 8.12
CA HIS A 242 6.16 10.40 7.13
C HIS A 242 4.85 10.17 7.90
N SER A 243 3.74 10.70 7.39
CA SER A 243 2.39 10.60 7.98
C SER A 243 1.91 9.17 8.26
N LEU A 244 2.20 8.21 7.38
CA LEU A 244 1.57 6.88 7.35
C LEU A 244 2.49 5.71 7.75
N ILE A 245 3.80 5.79 7.53
CA ILE A 245 4.75 4.67 7.76
C ILE A 245 6.07 5.10 8.39
N SER A 246 6.65 4.20 9.20
CA SER A 246 7.93 4.40 9.91
C SER A 246 9.07 3.51 9.39
N ALA A 247 8.72 2.34 8.87
CA ALA A 247 9.63 1.38 8.26
C ALA A 247 8.86 0.47 7.28
N ALA A 248 9.60 -0.18 6.37
CA ALA A 248 9.08 -1.25 5.54
C ALA A 248 10.07 -2.42 5.42
N LEU A 249 9.58 -3.59 5.07
CA LEU A 249 10.36 -4.76 4.64
C LEU A 249 9.75 -5.31 3.35
N LEU A 250 10.56 -5.38 2.30
CA LEU A 250 10.21 -5.98 1.02
C LEU A 250 10.92 -7.34 0.89
N GLU A 251 10.17 -8.38 0.57
CA GLU A 251 10.71 -9.71 0.25
C GLU A 251 10.54 -9.95 -1.24
N ILE A 252 11.66 -10.03 -1.95
CA ILE A 252 11.73 -10.08 -3.41
C ILE A 252 12.29 -11.43 -3.82
N ASP A 253 11.55 -12.16 -4.65
CA ASP A 253 12.01 -13.46 -5.15
C ASP A 253 13.36 -13.32 -5.87
N ALA A 254 14.29 -14.23 -5.56
CA ALA A 254 15.67 -14.12 -6.02
C ALA A 254 15.86 -14.47 -7.50
N GLN A 255 14.91 -15.20 -8.11
CA GLN A 255 15.01 -15.64 -9.51
C GLN A 255 14.18 -14.76 -10.45
N SER A 256 12.91 -14.52 -10.10
CA SER A 256 11.95 -13.76 -10.89
C SER A 256 11.89 -12.27 -10.56
N GLY A 257 12.47 -11.82 -9.43
CA GLY A 257 12.39 -10.42 -8.99
C GLY A 257 10.97 -9.95 -8.62
N VAL A 258 10.00 -10.86 -8.48
CA VAL A 258 8.64 -10.52 -8.06
C VAL A 258 8.62 -10.16 -6.57
N LEU A 259 7.78 -9.20 -6.19
CA LEU A 259 7.55 -8.82 -4.79
C LEU A 259 6.61 -9.85 -4.16
N LEU A 260 7.17 -10.74 -3.33
CA LEU A 260 6.45 -11.82 -2.65
C LEU A 260 5.71 -11.31 -1.41
N ARG A 261 6.34 -10.43 -0.63
CA ARG A 261 5.75 -9.84 0.58
C ARG A 261 6.22 -8.41 0.79
N LEU A 262 5.30 -7.55 1.25
CA LEU A 262 5.59 -6.21 1.77
C LEU A 262 5.02 -6.11 3.17
N ILE A 263 5.84 -5.69 4.14
CA ILE A 263 5.41 -5.35 5.50
C ILE A 263 5.63 -3.85 5.70
N LEU A 264 4.60 -3.14 6.15
CA LEU A 264 4.63 -1.71 6.48
C LEU A 264 4.31 -1.51 7.96
N TRP A 265 5.23 -0.87 8.70
CA TRP A 265 4.98 -0.47 10.09
C TRP A 265 4.35 0.91 10.11
N THR A 266 3.02 0.96 10.24
CA THR A 266 2.24 2.18 10.08
C THR A 266 2.30 3.07 11.31
N VAL A 267 2.22 4.37 11.08
CA VAL A 267 2.11 5.41 12.10
C VAL A 267 0.89 6.28 11.85
N ARG A 268 0.45 6.98 12.89
CA ARG A 268 -0.58 8.01 12.86
C ARG A 268 -0.29 9.01 13.96
N GLU A 269 -0.35 10.30 13.65
CA GLU A 269 -0.08 11.37 14.63
C GLU A 269 1.28 11.19 15.35
N GLY A 270 2.28 10.71 14.62
CA GLY A 270 3.64 10.41 15.12
C GLY A 270 3.77 9.16 15.99
N ARG A 271 2.68 8.42 16.24
CA ARG A 271 2.65 7.21 17.08
C ARG A 271 2.55 5.93 16.23
N PRO A 272 3.08 4.78 16.69
CA PRO A 272 2.80 3.49 16.06
C PRO A 272 1.31 3.22 16.00
N ASN A 273 0.80 2.87 14.82
CA ASN A 273 -0.61 2.63 14.57
C ASN A 273 -0.89 1.13 14.35
N GLY A 274 -0.01 0.44 13.63
CA GLY A 274 -0.09 -1.01 13.42
C GLY A 274 0.91 -1.53 12.39
N THR A 275 0.60 -2.68 11.81
CA THR A 275 1.38 -3.31 10.73
C THR A 275 0.45 -3.76 9.62
N VAL A 276 0.70 -3.34 8.38
CA VAL A 276 0.04 -3.86 7.18
C VAL A 276 0.97 -4.84 6.49
N THR A 277 0.49 -6.04 6.17
CA THR A 277 1.25 -7.08 5.47
C THR A 277 0.53 -7.47 4.17
N TYR A 278 1.19 -7.26 3.04
CA TYR A 278 0.76 -7.73 1.72
C TYR A 278 1.55 -9.01 1.40
N THR A 279 0.87 -10.12 1.13
CA THR A 279 1.49 -11.40 0.75
C THR A 279 0.94 -11.86 -0.59
N LEU A 280 1.81 -12.13 -1.57
CA LEU A 280 1.42 -12.57 -2.90
C LEU A 280 0.73 -13.94 -2.83
N ILE A 281 -0.49 -14.02 -3.35
CA ILE A 281 -1.25 -15.27 -3.51
C ILE A 281 -0.94 -15.89 -4.88
N GLN A 282 -1.01 -15.08 -5.94
CA GLN A 282 -0.86 -15.52 -7.33
C GLN A 282 -0.50 -14.36 -8.25
N SER A 283 0.09 -14.68 -9.41
CA SER A 283 0.17 -13.76 -10.56
C SER A 283 -0.59 -14.37 -11.73
N ALA A 284 -1.43 -13.60 -12.41
CA ALA A 284 -2.34 -14.08 -13.46
C ALA A 284 -2.62 -12.98 -14.50
N LYS A 285 -3.51 -13.25 -15.45
CA LYS A 285 -4.19 -12.20 -16.21
C LYS A 285 -5.66 -12.16 -15.83
N GLN A 286 -6.20 -10.95 -15.64
CA GLN A 286 -7.58 -10.60 -15.38
C GLN A 286 -8.15 -9.82 -16.57
N ASP A 287 -9.47 -9.71 -16.63
CA ASP A 287 -10.14 -8.78 -17.54
C ASP A 287 -9.94 -7.32 -17.07
N ASP A 288 -9.81 -6.39 -18.00
CA ASP A 288 -9.70 -4.95 -17.71
C ASP A 288 -10.97 -4.43 -17.03
N GLU A 289 -12.13 -5.03 -17.32
CA GLU A 289 -13.41 -4.69 -16.68
C GLU A 289 -13.39 -4.93 -15.16
N GLN A 290 -12.59 -5.87 -14.64
CA GLN A 290 -12.51 -6.15 -13.20
C GLN A 290 -12.02 -4.96 -12.36
N TYR A 291 -11.35 -3.99 -12.99
CA TYR A 291 -10.81 -2.79 -12.32
C TYR A 291 -11.81 -1.62 -12.29
N ARG A 292 -12.96 -1.74 -12.96
CA ARG A 292 -13.99 -0.70 -13.02
C ARG A 292 -15.04 -0.91 -11.94
N LEU A 293 -15.57 0.17 -11.37
CA LEU A 293 -16.66 0.11 -10.39
C LEU A 293 -17.85 -0.77 -10.85
N ALA A 294 -18.15 -0.75 -12.15
CA ALA A 294 -19.28 -1.47 -12.73
C ALA A 294 -19.22 -3.01 -12.57
N SER A 295 -18.04 -3.63 -12.46
CA SER A 295 -17.94 -5.09 -12.29
C SER A 295 -18.20 -5.55 -10.85
N HIS A 296 -18.17 -4.64 -9.89
CA HIS A 296 -18.38 -4.94 -8.46
C HIS A 296 -19.84 -4.74 -8.03
N LEU A 297 -20.64 -4.11 -8.89
CA LEU A 297 -22.06 -3.81 -8.66
C LEU A 297 -22.99 -4.84 -9.33
N ASP A 298 -24.24 -4.90 -8.85
CA ASP A 298 -25.33 -5.65 -9.47
C ASP A 298 -26.18 -4.76 -10.41
N PRO A 299 -26.94 -5.36 -11.35
CA PRO A 299 -27.81 -4.61 -12.25
C PRO A 299 -28.82 -3.74 -11.49
N GLY A 300 -28.85 -2.44 -11.80
CA GLY A 300 -29.73 -1.48 -11.13
C GLY A 300 -29.13 -0.81 -9.88
N ALA A 301 -27.88 -1.10 -9.52
CA ALA A 301 -27.16 -0.42 -8.45
C ALA A 301 -27.09 1.11 -8.65
N LYS A 302 -27.16 1.86 -7.55
CA LYS A 302 -26.98 3.32 -7.54
C LYS A 302 -25.49 3.66 -7.64
N VAL A 303 -25.13 4.58 -8.55
CA VAL A 303 -23.78 5.16 -8.60
C VAL A 303 -23.86 6.65 -8.27
N GLU A 304 -23.16 7.06 -7.21
CA GLU A 304 -22.98 8.45 -6.83
C GLU A 304 -21.63 8.97 -7.31
N ILE A 305 -21.58 10.27 -7.65
CA ILE A 305 -20.37 10.95 -8.10
C ILE A 305 -20.01 11.98 -7.05
N HIS A 306 -18.97 11.68 -6.26
CA HIS A 306 -18.50 12.57 -5.20
C HIS A 306 -17.43 13.52 -5.74
N ARG A 307 -17.47 14.78 -5.27
CA ARG A 307 -16.37 15.73 -5.42
C ARG A 307 -15.83 16.07 -4.05
N LEU A 308 -14.52 15.94 -3.88
CA LEU A 308 -13.86 16.38 -2.67
C LEU A 308 -13.92 17.91 -2.64
N ALA A 309 -14.31 18.47 -1.49
CA ALA A 309 -14.21 19.91 -1.30
C ALA A 309 -12.74 20.31 -1.41
N LYS A 310 -12.43 21.30 -2.26
CA LYS A 310 -11.12 21.93 -2.21
C LYS A 310 -10.97 22.58 -0.85
N THR A 311 -9.99 22.14 -0.07
CA THR A 311 -9.47 22.93 1.04
C THR A 311 -8.87 24.20 0.45
N GLU A 312 -9.63 25.28 0.41
CA GLU A 312 -9.12 26.58 0.00
C GLU A 312 -8.06 27.01 1.01
N ALA A 313 -6.81 27.09 0.55
CA ALA A 313 -5.71 27.57 1.38
C ALA A 313 -5.90 29.06 1.63
N SER A 314 -6.57 29.39 2.74
CA SER A 314 -6.78 30.76 3.22
C SER A 314 -5.47 31.53 3.22
N THR A 315 -5.30 32.36 2.20
CA THR A 315 -4.08 33.13 1.98
C THR A 315 -4.25 34.46 2.70
N GLN A 316 -3.68 34.56 3.91
CA GLN A 316 -3.48 35.79 4.69
C GLN A 316 -2.00 35.92 5.06
#